data_AF-A0AAD5LIG4-F1
#
_entry.id   AF-A0AAD5LIG4-F1
#
_cell.length_a   1.000
_cell.length_b   1.000
_cell.length_c   1.000
_cell.angle_alpha   90.00
_cell.angle_beta   90.00
_cell.angle_gamma   90.00
#
_symmetry.space_group_name_H-M   'P 1'
#
loop_
_entity.id
_entity.type
_entity.pdbx_description
1 polymer ?
#
loop_
_entity_poly.entity_id
_entity_poly.type
_entity_poly.pdbx_seq_one_letter_code
_entity_poly.pdbx_strand_id
1 'polypeptide(L)'
;MAINNIGCTNFFQAVATGSVICLRKAFHEEAEFITNVAQSYNDVGETPLLLAIKNRNFKTIKFLINELKVSVIQVVNFLVDNEQYNPPVDLTQHPLLLSSRTTRLQQIRTLELIGAAYIFYGNKASRLHGYSCWRQAFLLRQSSSGTTIPKVPLQLSNRGETALRNKFEVQTLEQLERLKIQRRAHWKVQAFLVSRRISSELGYFPNLFTVVNLFNFSLRKWSERQLGTNRALKVSLFFIELFDNQWWENYIEDDAMIAWEVINNTLHYLCAILELLSKLPNNLSFSDLMFILRFACNHLQKTYINYWPTSILYQTRKNEISNMESLILIVVTLITEKQNIFTLSDIQEFKQCLSHHVFLCGHSNPCLCDQFHHYGPSNPRKSPELVFQLVIF
;
A
#
# COMPACT_ATOMS: atom_id res chain seq x y z
N MET A 1 -24.52 -42.88 14.67
CA MET A 1 -23.87 -42.56 13.39
C MET A 1 -23.28 -41.17 13.52
N ALA A 2 -21.95 -41.07 13.59
CA ALA A 2 -21.22 -39.83 13.82
C ALA A 2 -20.67 -39.31 12.49
N ILE A 3 -21.27 -38.24 11.97
CA ILE A 3 -20.79 -37.42 10.86
C ILE A 3 -21.16 -35.97 11.23
N ASN A 4 -20.32 -35.01 10.84
CA ASN A 4 -20.47 -33.54 10.94
C ASN A 4 -19.69 -32.85 12.06
N ASN A 5 -18.36 -32.92 11.99
CA ASN A 5 -17.54 -31.90 12.63
C ASN A 5 -16.23 -31.67 11.89
N ILE A 6 -16.27 -31.40 10.58
CA ILE A 6 -15.10 -30.82 9.89
C ILE A 6 -15.27 -29.30 9.93
N GLY A 7 -15.11 -28.72 11.13
CA GLY A 7 -15.00 -27.26 11.26
C GLY A 7 -13.67 -26.73 10.67
N CYS A 8 -13.55 -25.40 10.52
CA CYS A 8 -12.33 -24.73 10.07
C CYS A 8 -11.07 -25.22 10.82
N THR A 9 -11.17 -25.43 12.13
CA THR A 9 -10.08 -25.94 12.98
C THR A 9 -9.50 -27.27 12.50
N ASN A 10 -10.35 -28.19 12.01
CA ASN A 10 -9.92 -29.50 11.51
C ASN A 10 -9.25 -29.42 10.14
N PHE A 11 -9.65 -28.46 9.30
CA PHE A 11 -9.00 -28.22 8.01
C PHE A 11 -7.59 -27.66 8.18
N PHE A 12 -7.42 -26.59 8.97
CA PHE A 12 -6.10 -26.01 9.23
C PHE A 12 -5.17 -26.99 9.94
N GLN A 13 -5.69 -27.82 10.86
CA GLN A 13 -4.88 -28.87 11.48
C GLN A 13 -4.44 -29.95 10.49
N ALA A 14 -5.32 -30.37 9.56
CA ALA A 14 -4.96 -31.29 8.49
C ALA A 14 -3.91 -30.69 7.53
N VAL A 15 -4.00 -29.38 7.28
CA VAL A 15 -2.98 -28.63 6.52
C VAL A 15 -1.64 -28.59 7.26
N ALA A 16 -1.66 -28.25 8.56
CA ALA A 16 -0.48 -28.15 9.41
C ALA A 16 0.28 -29.48 9.51
N THR A 17 -0.47 -30.57 9.71
CA THR A 17 0.07 -31.93 9.83
C THR A 17 0.42 -32.57 8.49
N GLY A 18 0.10 -31.93 7.36
CA GLY A 18 0.39 -32.45 6.04
C GLY A 18 -0.52 -33.60 5.58
N SER A 19 -1.66 -33.79 6.25
CA SER A 19 -2.57 -34.92 6.01
C SER A 19 -3.45 -34.71 4.79
N VAL A 20 -2.90 -34.97 3.60
CA VAL A 20 -3.63 -34.88 2.32
C VAL A 20 -4.84 -35.83 2.25
N ILE A 21 -4.81 -36.95 2.98
CA ILE A 21 -5.95 -37.89 3.05
C ILE A 21 -7.15 -37.22 3.72
N CYS A 22 -6.93 -36.55 4.85
CA CYS A 22 -7.98 -35.80 5.54
C CYS A 22 -8.51 -34.66 4.67
N LEU A 23 -7.60 -33.94 3.99
CA LEU A 23 -7.99 -32.83 3.10
C LEU A 23 -8.81 -33.29 1.90
N ARG A 24 -8.46 -34.44 1.29
CA ARG A 24 -9.25 -35.03 0.20
C ARG A 24 -10.61 -35.48 0.68
N LYS A 25 -10.67 -36.15 1.83
CA LYS A 25 -11.93 -36.61 2.43
C LYS A 25 -12.86 -35.42 2.69
N ALA A 26 -12.34 -34.38 3.34
CA ALA A 26 -13.08 -33.14 3.58
C ALA A 26 -13.57 -32.50 2.29
N PHE A 27 -12.72 -32.40 1.26
CA PHE A 27 -13.09 -31.82 -0.03
C PHE A 27 -14.16 -32.64 -0.78
N HIS A 28 -14.16 -33.96 -0.63
CA HIS A 28 -15.21 -34.81 -1.21
C HIS A 28 -16.56 -34.70 -0.49
N GLU A 29 -16.53 -34.49 0.82
CA GLU A 29 -17.74 -34.36 1.65
C GLU A 29 -18.38 -32.97 1.48
N GLU A 30 -17.58 -31.90 1.46
CA GLU A 30 -18.08 -30.51 1.43
C GLU A 30 -17.21 -29.60 0.54
N ALA A 31 -17.21 -29.85 -0.77
CA ALA A 31 -16.31 -29.19 -1.72
C ALA A 31 -16.36 -27.65 -1.66
N GLU A 32 -17.55 -27.05 -1.67
CA GLU A 32 -17.73 -25.60 -1.68
C GLU A 32 -17.23 -24.94 -0.39
N PHE A 33 -17.61 -25.51 0.76
CA PHE A 33 -17.14 -25.05 2.07
C PHE A 33 -15.61 -25.11 2.15
N ILE A 34 -15.02 -26.24 1.77
CA ILE A 34 -13.56 -26.43 1.82
C ILE A 34 -12.82 -25.49 0.87
N THR A 35 -13.36 -25.19 -0.31
CA THR A 35 -12.77 -24.17 -1.20
C THR A 35 -12.79 -22.77 -0.56
N ASN A 36 -13.85 -22.42 0.16
CA ASN A 36 -13.92 -21.15 0.89
C ASN A 36 -12.93 -21.12 2.07
N VAL A 37 -12.86 -22.20 2.86
CA VAL A 37 -11.88 -22.32 3.96
C VAL A 37 -10.44 -22.32 3.43
N ALA A 38 -10.19 -22.87 2.25
CA ALA A 38 -8.87 -22.85 1.61
C ALA A 38 -8.35 -21.43 1.32
N GLN A 39 -9.26 -20.46 1.25
CA GLN A 39 -8.97 -19.04 1.05
C GLN A 39 -9.07 -18.21 2.34
N SER A 40 -9.50 -18.81 3.45
CA SER A 40 -9.71 -18.12 4.74
C SER A 40 -8.41 -18.03 5.56
N TYR A 41 -8.54 -17.47 6.77
CA TYR A 41 -7.46 -17.32 7.74
C TYR A 41 -7.78 -18.12 9.01
N ASN A 42 -6.75 -18.60 9.72
CA ASN A 42 -6.90 -19.16 11.06
C ASN A 42 -6.82 -18.07 12.14
N ASP A 43 -6.96 -18.46 13.41
CA ASP A 43 -6.97 -17.55 14.58
C ASP A 43 -5.67 -16.75 14.77
N VAL A 44 -4.61 -17.10 14.04
CA VAL A 44 -3.31 -16.39 14.04
C VAL A 44 -3.04 -15.69 12.71
N GLY A 45 -4.07 -15.50 11.87
CA GLY A 45 -3.98 -14.75 10.61
C GLY A 45 -3.28 -15.51 9.47
N GLU A 46 -3.05 -16.82 9.58
CA GLU A 46 -2.38 -17.61 8.55
C GLU A 46 -3.39 -18.20 7.56
N THR A 47 -3.07 -18.20 6.25
CA THR A 47 -3.86 -18.96 5.27
C THR A 47 -3.46 -20.45 5.28
N PRO A 48 -4.32 -21.36 4.77
CA PRO A 48 -3.98 -22.77 4.61
C PRO A 48 -2.73 -22.98 3.75
N LEU A 49 -2.61 -22.18 2.68
CA LEU A 49 -1.43 -22.25 1.83
C LEU A 49 -0.17 -21.81 2.58
N LEU A 50 -0.30 -20.78 3.44
CA LEU A 50 0.74 -20.34 4.38
C LEU A 50 1.25 -21.47 5.26
N LEU A 51 0.31 -22.12 5.95
CA LEU A 51 0.57 -23.12 6.96
C LEU A 51 1.23 -24.35 6.34
N ALA A 52 0.81 -24.72 5.12
CA ALA A 52 1.44 -25.78 4.34
C ALA A 52 2.88 -25.43 3.93
N ILE A 53 3.18 -24.17 3.59
CA ILE A 53 4.53 -23.72 3.22
C ILE A 53 5.45 -23.67 4.44
N LYS A 54 4.98 -23.09 5.54
CA LYS A 54 5.72 -23.00 6.82
C LYS A 54 6.21 -24.38 7.27
N ASN A 55 5.33 -25.37 7.18
CA ASN A 55 5.61 -26.74 7.58
C ASN A 55 6.28 -27.59 6.48
N ARG A 56 6.65 -27.00 5.34
CA ARG A 56 7.29 -27.68 4.19
C ARG A 56 6.48 -28.89 3.67
N ASN A 57 5.16 -28.83 3.82
CA ASN A 57 4.25 -29.90 3.42
C ASN A 57 3.92 -29.82 1.94
N PHE A 58 4.88 -30.15 1.07
CA PHE A 58 4.77 -29.98 -0.38
C PHE A 58 3.58 -30.72 -1.01
N LYS A 59 3.18 -31.87 -0.47
CA LYS A 59 2.00 -32.61 -0.93
C LYS A 59 0.71 -31.82 -0.67
N THR A 60 0.63 -31.13 0.47
CA THR A 60 -0.49 -30.25 0.84
C THR A 60 -0.52 -28.99 0.01
N ILE A 61 0.63 -28.33 -0.21
CA ILE A 61 0.73 -27.15 -1.10
C ILE A 61 0.19 -27.51 -2.49
N LYS A 62 0.63 -28.64 -3.04
CA LYS A 62 0.17 -29.15 -4.33
C LYS A 62 -1.35 -29.38 -4.34
N PHE A 63 -1.91 -29.93 -3.27
CA PHE A 63 -3.36 -30.15 -3.14
C PHE A 63 -4.14 -28.83 -3.09
N LEU A 64 -3.73 -27.89 -2.24
CA LEU A 64 -4.40 -26.58 -2.08
C LEU A 64 -4.46 -25.80 -3.40
N ILE A 65 -3.39 -25.83 -4.19
CA ILE A 65 -3.34 -25.05 -5.44
C ILE A 65 -4.02 -25.79 -6.58
N ASN A 66 -3.72 -27.07 -6.74
CA ASN A 66 -4.20 -27.79 -7.90
C ASN A 66 -5.67 -28.17 -7.75
N GLU A 67 -6.07 -28.68 -6.58
CA GLU A 67 -7.44 -29.16 -6.35
C GLU A 67 -8.34 -28.07 -5.79
N LEU A 68 -7.87 -27.29 -4.81
CA LEU A 68 -8.67 -26.23 -4.17
C LEU A 68 -8.53 -24.85 -4.84
N LYS A 69 -7.73 -24.74 -5.90
CA LYS A 69 -7.55 -23.52 -6.71
C LYS A 69 -7.10 -22.30 -5.91
N VAL A 70 -6.43 -22.51 -4.78
CA VAL A 70 -5.92 -21.40 -3.95
C VAL A 70 -4.91 -20.58 -4.73
N SER A 71 -5.05 -19.25 -4.68
CA SER A 71 -4.21 -18.34 -5.44
C SER A 71 -2.77 -18.33 -4.95
N VAL A 72 -1.83 -18.51 -5.87
CA VAL A 72 -0.37 -18.44 -5.61
C VAL A 72 0.06 -17.05 -5.13
N ILE A 73 -0.76 -16.01 -5.33
CA ILE A 73 -0.50 -14.66 -4.83
C ILE A 73 -0.41 -14.65 -3.29
N GLN A 74 -1.14 -15.54 -2.60
CA GLN A 74 -1.05 -15.68 -1.14
C GLN A 74 0.35 -16.16 -0.68
N VAL A 75 1.10 -16.86 -1.55
CA VAL A 75 2.49 -17.27 -1.30
C VAL A 75 3.45 -16.08 -1.35
N VAL A 76 3.16 -15.09 -2.19
CA VAL A 76 3.97 -13.88 -2.29
C VAL A 76 3.86 -13.07 -1.00
N ASN A 77 2.65 -12.91 -0.45
CA ASN A 77 2.43 -12.25 0.84
C ASN A 77 3.16 -12.99 1.99
N PHE A 78 3.23 -14.32 1.94
CA PHE A 78 3.96 -15.11 2.95
C PHE A 78 5.48 -14.98 2.92
N LEU A 79 6.07 -15.12 1.73
CA LEU A 79 7.52 -15.09 1.53
C LEU A 79 8.13 -13.74 1.95
N VAL A 80 7.26 -12.75 2.05
CA VAL A 80 7.49 -11.38 2.47
C VAL A 80 7.50 -11.22 4.00
N ASP A 81 6.55 -11.85 4.71
CA ASP A 81 6.38 -11.66 6.16
C ASP A 81 7.35 -12.50 7.01
N ASN A 82 8.00 -13.50 6.41
CA ASN A 82 8.94 -14.36 7.12
C ASN A 82 10.41 -14.08 6.75
N GLU A 83 11.05 -13.19 7.52
CA GLU A 83 12.51 -12.94 7.50
C GLU A 83 13.38 -14.20 7.81
N GLN A 84 12.76 -15.34 8.15
CA GLN A 84 13.46 -16.54 8.63
C GLN A 84 13.96 -17.51 7.53
N TYR A 85 13.65 -17.28 6.25
CA TYR A 85 14.10 -18.20 5.19
C TYR A 85 15.54 -17.91 4.75
N ASN A 86 16.48 -18.47 5.50
CA ASN A 86 17.89 -18.60 5.14
C ASN A 86 18.29 -20.09 5.19
N PRO A 87 18.80 -20.71 4.11
CA PRO A 87 19.16 -20.14 2.82
C PRO A 87 17.96 -19.91 1.88
N PRO A 88 18.11 -19.04 0.85
CA PRO A 88 17.08 -18.79 -0.15
C PRO A 88 16.72 -20.09 -0.87
N VAL A 89 15.42 -20.40 -0.90
CA VAL A 89 14.90 -21.58 -1.60
C VAL A 89 15.21 -21.45 -3.08
N ASP A 90 15.79 -22.49 -3.69
CA ASP A 90 15.94 -22.54 -5.15
C ASP A 90 14.56 -22.68 -5.78
N LEU A 91 14.01 -21.56 -6.24
CA LEU A 91 12.67 -21.50 -6.80
C LEU A 91 12.54 -22.27 -8.12
N THR A 92 13.65 -22.57 -8.81
CA THR A 92 13.62 -23.39 -10.03
C THR A 92 13.16 -24.82 -9.76
N GLN A 93 13.29 -25.28 -8.51
CA GLN A 93 12.85 -26.58 -8.02
C GLN A 93 11.50 -26.48 -7.29
N HIS A 94 10.90 -25.28 -7.19
CA HIS A 94 9.73 -25.09 -6.35
C HIS A 94 8.47 -25.69 -7.01
N PRO A 95 7.70 -26.53 -6.30
CA PRO A 95 6.53 -27.22 -6.86
C PRO A 95 5.46 -26.30 -7.47
N LEU A 96 5.42 -25.02 -7.05
CA LEU A 96 4.54 -23.97 -7.60
C LEU A 96 4.87 -23.62 -9.05
N LEU A 97 6.16 -23.58 -9.38
CA LEU A 97 6.65 -23.26 -10.73
C LEU A 97 6.69 -24.51 -11.60
N LEU A 98 6.87 -25.69 -11.00
CA LEU A 98 6.89 -27.00 -11.67
C LEU A 98 5.50 -27.65 -11.84
N SER A 99 4.42 -27.03 -11.38
CA SER A 99 3.08 -27.58 -11.55
C SER A 99 2.67 -27.53 -13.02
N SER A 100 2.17 -28.66 -13.55
CA SER A 100 1.66 -28.78 -14.93
C SER A 100 0.44 -27.89 -15.21
N ARG A 101 -0.18 -27.30 -14.16
CA ARG A 101 -1.33 -26.38 -14.27
C ARG A 101 -0.93 -24.90 -14.28
N THR A 102 0.33 -24.55 -14.02
CA THR A 102 0.77 -23.14 -13.99
C THR A 102 1.08 -22.66 -15.40
N THR A 103 0.37 -21.64 -15.87
CA THR A 103 0.67 -21.03 -17.18
C THR A 103 2.03 -20.30 -17.14
N ARG A 104 2.67 -20.17 -18.32
CA ARG A 104 3.93 -19.42 -18.46
C ARG A 104 3.82 -17.99 -17.91
N LEU A 105 2.70 -17.31 -18.15
CA LEU A 105 2.46 -15.95 -17.63
C LEU A 105 2.38 -15.94 -16.10
N GLN A 106 1.73 -16.92 -15.48
CA GLN A 106 1.68 -17.05 -14.03
C GLN A 106 3.07 -17.33 -13.44
N GLN A 107 3.87 -18.19 -14.06
CA GLN A 107 5.26 -18.43 -13.63
C GLN A 107 6.09 -17.14 -13.64
N ILE A 108 5.99 -16.38 -14.74
CA ILE A 108 6.67 -15.08 -14.89
C ILE A 108 6.25 -14.12 -13.77
N ARG A 109 4.94 -13.94 -13.53
CA ARG A 109 4.42 -13.05 -12.49
C ARG A 109 4.88 -13.46 -11.10
N THR A 110 4.85 -14.76 -10.79
CA THR A 110 5.32 -15.30 -9.52
C THR A 110 6.81 -15.02 -9.31
N LEU A 111 7.67 -15.28 -10.30
CA LEU A 111 9.10 -14.96 -10.22
C LEU A 111 9.36 -13.46 -10.05
N GLU A 112 8.62 -12.62 -10.76
CA GLU A 112 8.73 -11.16 -10.67
C GLU A 112 8.35 -10.65 -9.27
N LEU A 113 7.26 -11.13 -8.70
CA LEU A 113 6.81 -10.78 -7.36
C LEU A 113 7.74 -11.29 -6.26
N ILE A 114 8.20 -12.55 -6.34
CA ILE A 114 9.17 -13.09 -5.38
C ILE A 114 10.49 -12.31 -5.47
N GLY A 115 10.91 -11.95 -6.69
CA GLY A 115 12.07 -11.10 -6.89
C GLY A 115 11.94 -9.74 -6.20
N ALA A 116 10.76 -9.12 -6.29
CA ALA A 116 10.46 -7.86 -5.60
C ALA A 116 10.50 -8.00 -4.07
N ALA A 117 9.91 -9.06 -3.53
CA ALA A 117 9.95 -9.40 -2.10
C ALA A 117 11.37 -9.50 -1.56
N TYR A 118 12.20 -10.33 -2.19
CA TYR A 118 13.60 -10.47 -1.81
C TYR A 118 14.39 -9.16 -1.90
N ILE A 119 14.02 -8.26 -2.80
CA ILE A 119 14.69 -6.98 -2.95
C ILE A 119 14.31 -5.99 -1.84
N PHE A 120 13.07 -6.03 -1.38
CA PHE A 120 12.60 -5.18 -0.28
C PHE A 120 13.21 -5.56 1.06
N TYR A 121 13.14 -6.85 1.43
CA TYR A 121 13.53 -7.40 2.74
C TYR A 121 15.01 -7.81 2.80
N GLY A 122 15.62 -7.99 1.65
CA GLY A 122 16.89 -8.68 1.55
C GLY A 122 18.13 -7.91 2.01
N ASN A 123 19.06 -8.67 2.61
CA ASN A 123 20.48 -8.34 2.65
C ASN A 123 21.08 -8.41 1.22
N LYS A 124 22.41 -8.36 1.09
CA LYS A 124 23.06 -8.42 -0.24
C LYS A 124 22.75 -9.73 -0.98
N ALA A 125 22.77 -10.88 -0.29
CA ALA A 125 22.54 -12.19 -0.89
C ALA A 125 21.09 -12.34 -1.35
N SER A 126 20.13 -11.99 -0.49
CA SER A 126 18.69 -11.99 -0.83
C SER A 126 18.39 -11.12 -2.06
N ARG A 127 18.99 -9.93 -2.16
CA ARG A 127 18.82 -9.08 -3.36
C ARG A 127 19.34 -9.76 -4.63
N LEU A 128 20.51 -10.39 -4.59
CA LEU A 128 21.05 -11.14 -5.73
C LEU A 128 20.13 -12.30 -6.12
N HIS A 129 19.50 -12.94 -5.14
CA HIS A 129 18.50 -13.97 -5.40
C HIS A 129 17.24 -13.38 -6.07
N GLY A 130 16.73 -12.25 -5.58
CA GLY A 130 15.61 -11.56 -6.21
C GLY A 130 15.91 -11.10 -7.65
N TYR A 131 17.15 -10.66 -7.91
CA TYR A 131 17.64 -10.39 -9.27
C TYR A 131 17.65 -11.64 -10.15
N SER A 132 18.09 -12.79 -9.61
CA SER A 132 18.05 -14.06 -10.33
C SER A 132 16.62 -14.43 -10.74
N CYS A 133 15.65 -14.23 -9.86
CA CYS A 133 14.23 -14.45 -10.15
C CYS A 133 13.76 -13.56 -11.31
N TRP A 134 14.11 -12.26 -11.28
CA TRP A 134 13.79 -11.34 -12.39
C TRP A 134 14.45 -11.77 -13.70
N ARG A 135 15.71 -12.19 -13.66
CA ARG A 135 16.44 -12.67 -14.86
C ARG A 135 15.76 -13.90 -15.46
N GLN A 136 15.35 -14.86 -14.62
CA GLN A 136 14.60 -16.04 -15.06
C GLN A 136 13.24 -15.66 -15.66
N ALA A 137 12.51 -14.72 -15.06
CA ALA A 137 11.26 -14.21 -15.61
C ALA A 137 11.46 -13.60 -17.02
N PHE A 138 12.55 -12.85 -17.23
CA PHE A 138 12.90 -12.33 -18.57
C PHE A 138 13.21 -13.43 -19.58
N LEU A 139 13.96 -14.47 -19.18
CA LEU A 139 14.24 -15.60 -20.05
C LEU A 139 12.96 -16.35 -20.42
N LEU A 140 12.03 -16.53 -19.49
CA LEU A 140 10.72 -17.13 -19.76
C LEU A 140 9.87 -16.29 -20.72
N ARG A 141 9.94 -14.96 -20.63
CA ARG A 141 9.26 -14.04 -21.58
C ARG A 141 9.78 -14.19 -23.01
N GLN A 142 11.06 -14.51 -23.18
CA GLN A 142 11.76 -14.66 -24.45
C GLN A 142 11.86 -16.11 -24.94
N SER A 143 11.32 -17.07 -24.19
CA SER A 143 11.46 -18.50 -24.48
C SER A 143 10.84 -18.88 -25.83
N SER A 144 11.61 -19.64 -26.63
CA SER A 144 11.27 -20.08 -27.99
C SER A 144 10.11 -21.07 -28.07
N SER A 145 9.60 -21.56 -26.94
CA SER A 145 8.50 -22.53 -26.87
C SER A 145 7.10 -21.91 -27.07
N GLY A 146 7.01 -20.65 -27.50
CA GLY A 146 5.75 -19.97 -27.81
C GLY A 146 5.95 -18.50 -28.20
N THR A 147 4.87 -17.73 -28.28
CA THR A 147 4.91 -16.28 -28.59
C THR A 147 5.62 -15.49 -27.50
N THR A 148 6.37 -14.44 -27.84
CA THR A 148 6.99 -13.55 -26.84
C THR A 148 5.91 -12.92 -25.95
N ILE A 149 6.12 -12.89 -24.62
CA ILE A 149 5.21 -12.23 -23.67
C ILE A 149 5.79 -10.85 -23.29
N PRO A 150 5.36 -9.76 -23.93
CA PRO A 150 5.86 -8.42 -23.60
C PRO A 150 5.44 -8.01 -22.19
N LYS A 151 6.21 -7.10 -21.60
CA LYS A 151 5.75 -6.32 -20.45
C LYS A 151 4.90 -5.15 -20.96
N VAL A 152 3.77 -4.91 -20.30
CA VAL A 152 2.99 -3.70 -20.52
C VAL A 152 3.52 -2.63 -19.56
N PRO A 153 3.99 -1.46 -20.05
CA PRO A 153 4.49 -0.41 -19.18
C PRO A 153 3.40 0.06 -18.21
N LEU A 154 3.76 0.13 -16.93
CA LEU A 154 2.90 0.73 -15.92
C LEU A 154 2.81 2.24 -16.16
N GLN A 155 1.59 2.74 -16.36
CA GLN A 155 1.30 4.16 -16.37
C GLN A 155 1.19 4.67 -14.94
N LEU A 156 2.02 5.65 -14.60
CA LEU A 156 1.96 6.34 -13.31
C LEU A 156 1.31 7.70 -13.48
N SER A 157 0.69 8.20 -12.42
CA SER A 157 0.34 9.61 -12.34
C SER A 157 1.61 10.47 -12.35
N ASN A 158 1.47 11.76 -12.69
CA ASN A 158 2.57 12.73 -12.59
C ASN A 158 3.20 12.73 -11.18
N ARG A 159 2.38 12.61 -10.13
CA ARG A 159 2.85 12.48 -8.74
C ARG A 159 3.66 11.20 -8.54
N GLY A 160 3.19 10.08 -9.06
CA GLY A 160 3.92 8.80 -9.01
C GLY A 160 5.27 8.85 -9.74
N GLU A 161 5.32 9.42 -10.95
CA GLU A 161 6.57 9.58 -11.71
C GLU A 161 7.56 10.46 -10.96
N THR A 162 7.10 11.62 -10.50
CA THR A 162 7.89 12.57 -9.73
C THR A 162 8.35 11.95 -8.40
N ALA A 163 7.48 11.20 -7.73
CA ALA A 163 7.75 10.45 -6.52
C ALA A 163 8.68 9.26 -6.73
N LEU A 164 8.94 8.83 -7.97
CA LEU A 164 9.90 7.76 -8.30
C LEU A 164 11.10 8.22 -9.14
N ARG A 165 11.25 9.55 -9.32
CA ARG A 165 12.33 10.19 -10.12
C ARG A 165 12.29 9.80 -11.60
N ASN A 166 11.08 9.74 -12.16
CA ASN A 166 10.84 9.43 -13.57
C ASN A 166 11.53 8.11 -13.98
N LYS A 167 11.48 7.12 -13.08
CA LYS A 167 12.02 5.79 -13.30
C LYS A 167 10.89 4.88 -13.75
N PHE A 168 11.13 4.19 -14.86
CA PHE A 168 10.22 3.22 -15.44
C PHE A 168 10.66 1.79 -15.12
N GLU A 169 9.70 0.86 -15.16
CA GLU A 169 9.99 -0.55 -14.93
C GLU A 169 10.93 -1.06 -16.03
N VAL A 170 11.94 -1.83 -15.65
CA VAL A 170 12.82 -2.54 -16.59
C VAL A 170 12.00 -3.40 -17.54
N GLN A 171 12.18 -3.18 -18.84
CA GLN A 171 11.45 -3.82 -19.95
C GLN A 171 12.30 -4.85 -20.72
N THR A 172 13.62 -4.81 -20.59
CA THR A 172 14.53 -5.70 -21.34
C THR A 172 15.58 -6.34 -20.44
N LEU A 173 16.13 -7.47 -20.89
CA LEU A 173 17.22 -8.15 -20.19
C LEU A 173 18.48 -7.26 -20.09
N GLU A 174 18.76 -6.46 -21.11
CA GLU A 174 19.87 -5.51 -21.10
C GLU A 174 19.68 -4.43 -20.01
N GLN A 175 18.47 -3.87 -19.91
CA GLN A 175 18.15 -2.91 -18.86
C GLN A 175 18.25 -3.55 -17.46
N LEU A 176 17.92 -4.85 -17.33
CA LEU A 176 18.10 -5.60 -16.09
C LEU A 176 19.60 -5.73 -15.74
N GLU A 177 20.45 -6.08 -16.70
CA GLU A 177 21.91 -6.15 -16.46
C GLU A 177 22.49 -4.78 -16.06
N ARG A 178 21.99 -3.68 -16.65
CA ARG A 178 22.35 -2.32 -16.21
C ARG A 178 21.87 -1.99 -14.81
N LEU A 179 20.75 -2.56 -14.35
CA LEU A 179 20.27 -2.36 -12.96
C LEU A 179 21.25 -2.98 -11.95
N LYS A 180 21.93 -4.09 -12.31
CA LYS A 180 22.83 -4.83 -11.43
C LYS A 180 23.94 -3.97 -10.82
N ILE A 181 24.42 -2.98 -11.57
CA ILE A 181 25.49 -2.05 -11.16
C ILE A 181 24.97 -0.76 -10.50
N GLN A 182 23.66 -0.56 -10.43
CA GLN A 182 23.06 0.64 -9.83
C GLN A 182 22.96 0.56 -8.30
N ARG A 183 22.76 1.73 -7.66
CA ARG A 183 22.57 1.82 -6.20
C ARG A 183 21.33 1.05 -5.75
N ARG A 184 21.36 0.55 -4.50
CA ARG A 184 20.26 -0.20 -3.86
C ARG A 184 18.89 0.47 -3.99
N ALA A 185 18.84 1.80 -3.94
CA ALA A 185 17.62 2.57 -4.11
C ALA A 185 16.90 2.28 -5.44
N HIS A 186 17.64 2.09 -6.53
CA HIS A 186 17.05 1.79 -7.84
C HIS A 186 16.37 0.43 -7.85
N TRP A 187 16.95 -0.57 -7.17
CA TRP A 187 16.38 -1.90 -7.07
C TRP A 187 15.04 -1.86 -6.33
N LYS A 188 14.95 -1.10 -5.23
CA LYS A 188 13.70 -0.95 -4.48
C LYS A 188 12.62 -0.21 -5.28
N VAL A 189 13.00 0.79 -6.08
CA VAL A 189 12.07 1.44 -7.03
C VAL A 189 11.57 0.42 -8.05
N GLN A 190 12.43 -0.42 -8.62
CA GLN A 190 12.01 -1.48 -9.55
C GLN A 190 11.10 -2.51 -8.88
N ALA A 191 11.39 -2.90 -7.63
CA ALA A 191 10.55 -3.82 -6.87
C ALA A 191 9.15 -3.26 -6.64
N PHE A 192 9.05 -1.95 -6.34
CA PHE A 192 7.76 -1.27 -6.26
C PHE A 192 7.01 -1.28 -7.59
N LEU A 193 7.67 -0.92 -8.69
CA LEU A 193 7.03 -0.85 -10.01
C LEU A 193 6.52 -2.23 -10.47
N VAL A 194 7.33 -3.27 -10.29
CA VAL A 194 6.96 -4.67 -10.58
C VAL A 194 5.75 -5.09 -9.75
N SER A 195 5.80 -4.87 -8.43
CA SER A 195 4.72 -5.26 -7.52
C SER A 195 3.42 -4.52 -7.83
N ARG A 196 3.51 -3.21 -8.10
CA ARG A 196 2.37 -2.39 -8.51
C ARG A 196 1.77 -2.86 -9.82
N ARG A 197 2.58 -3.08 -10.87
CA ARG A 197 2.08 -3.54 -12.17
C ARG A 197 1.31 -4.84 -12.04
N ILE A 198 1.94 -5.87 -11.45
CA ILE A 198 1.34 -7.20 -11.36
C ILE A 198 0.09 -7.17 -10.51
N SER A 199 0.11 -6.45 -9.38
CA SER A 199 -1.08 -6.33 -8.53
C SER A 199 -2.21 -5.58 -9.23
N SER A 200 -1.90 -4.55 -10.04
CA SER A 200 -2.91 -3.82 -10.82
C SER A 200 -3.52 -4.70 -11.91
N GLU A 201 -2.70 -5.45 -12.66
CA GLU A 201 -3.15 -6.42 -13.67
C GLU A 201 -4.08 -7.50 -13.08
N LEU A 202 -3.97 -7.77 -11.78
CA LEU A 202 -4.74 -8.79 -11.08
C LEU A 202 -5.89 -8.21 -10.25
N GLY A 203 -6.08 -6.89 -10.23
CA GLY A 203 -7.14 -6.21 -9.46
C GLY A 203 -6.90 -6.13 -7.95
N TYR A 204 -5.65 -6.31 -7.48
CA TYR A 204 -5.26 -6.29 -6.06
C TYR A 204 -4.41 -5.08 -5.68
N PHE A 205 -4.33 -4.04 -6.51
CA PHE A 205 -3.61 -2.81 -6.16
C PHE A 205 -4.59 -1.71 -5.72
N PRO A 206 -4.27 -0.95 -4.65
CA PRO A 206 -3.07 -1.04 -3.80
C PRO A 206 -3.07 -2.24 -2.86
N ASN A 207 -1.91 -2.88 -2.68
CA ASN A 207 -1.71 -3.93 -1.67
C ASN A 207 -0.82 -3.41 -0.54
N LEU A 208 -1.15 -3.80 0.69
CA LEU A 208 -0.49 -3.34 1.91
C LEU A 208 1.02 -3.55 1.87
N PHE A 209 1.46 -4.74 1.46
CA PHE A 209 2.86 -5.08 1.31
C PHE A 209 3.66 -4.05 0.49
N THR A 210 3.18 -3.71 -0.71
CA THR A 210 3.85 -2.78 -1.63
C THR A 210 3.88 -1.37 -1.05
N VAL A 211 2.78 -0.95 -0.41
CA VAL A 211 2.62 0.38 0.19
C VAL A 211 3.54 0.54 1.40
N VAL A 212 3.55 -0.42 2.34
CA VAL A 212 4.42 -0.44 3.52
C VAL A 212 5.89 -0.40 3.12
N ASN A 213 6.28 -1.18 2.11
CA ASN A 213 7.66 -1.21 1.67
C ASN A 213 8.10 0.08 0.97
N LEU A 214 7.20 0.72 0.21
CA LEU A 214 7.45 2.07 -0.28
C LEU A 214 7.63 3.04 0.90
N PHE A 215 6.79 2.96 1.93
CA PHE A 215 6.80 3.88 3.07
C PHE A 215 8.12 3.75 3.85
N ASN A 216 8.52 2.51 4.16
CA ASN A 216 9.76 2.19 4.85
C ASN A 216 11.00 2.63 4.08
N PHE A 217 10.96 2.54 2.75
CA PHE A 217 12.06 2.97 1.89
C PHE A 217 12.12 4.50 1.67
N SER A 218 11.03 5.22 1.97
CA SER A 218 10.91 6.64 1.67
C SER A 218 10.67 7.49 2.93
N LEU A 219 9.43 7.58 3.41
CA LEU A 219 9.07 8.49 4.49
C LEU A 219 9.69 8.09 5.83
N ARG A 220 9.81 6.80 6.13
CA ARG A 220 10.58 6.36 7.31
C ARG A 220 12.06 6.76 7.21
N LYS A 221 12.64 6.74 6.01
CA LYS A 221 14.01 7.24 5.78
C LYS A 221 14.10 8.76 5.93
N TRP A 222 13.03 9.50 5.67
CA TRP A 222 13.01 10.94 5.95
C TRP A 222 13.03 11.24 7.46
N SER A 223 12.25 10.52 8.26
CA SER A 223 12.26 10.69 9.73
C SER A 223 13.62 10.30 10.33
N GLU A 224 14.31 9.32 9.74
CA GLU A 224 15.71 8.98 10.03
C GLU A 224 16.76 9.94 9.43
N ARG A 225 16.35 11.06 8.83
CA ARG A 225 17.22 12.07 8.17
C ARG A 225 18.07 11.54 7.01
N GLN A 226 17.64 10.44 6.38
CA GLN A 226 18.30 9.81 5.22
C GLN A 226 17.65 10.17 3.87
N LEU A 227 16.57 10.96 3.87
CA LEU A 227 15.89 11.44 2.67
C LEU A 227 15.71 12.96 2.75
N GLY A 228 15.93 13.69 1.65
CA GLY A 228 15.73 15.13 1.62
C GLY A 228 14.25 15.54 1.65
N THR A 229 13.92 16.69 2.25
CA THR A 229 12.55 17.17 2.47
C THR A 229 11.72 17.32 1.19
N ASN A 230 12.26 17.93 0.13
CA ASN A 230 11.55 18.04 -1.15
C ASN A 230 11.21 16.66 -1.75
N ARG A 231 12.05 15.66 -1.49
CA ARG A 231 11.82 14.30 -1.93
C ARG A 231 10.74 13.62 -1.08
N ALA A 232 10.75 13.84 0.22
CA ALA A 232 9.72 13.34 1.11
C ALA A 232 8.35 13.95 0.81
N LEU A 233 8.28 15.25 0.46
CA LEU A 233 7.04 15.89 -0.01
C LEU A 233 6.46 15.15 -1.22
N LYS A 234 7.25 14.98 -2.28
CA LYS A 234 6.83 14.29 -3.51
C LYS A 234 6.30 12.89 -3.24
N VAL A 235 6.95 12.15 -2.34
CA VAL A 235 6.49 10.81 -1.98
C VAL A 235 5.23 10.85 -1.12
N SER A 236 5.10 11.80 -0.19
CA SER A 236 3.89 11.99 0.63
C SER A 236 2.67 12.31 -0.24
N LEU A 237 2.82 13.18 -1.23
CA LEU A 237 1.78 13.49 -2.22
C LEU A 237 1.32 12.24 -2.99
N PHE A 238 2.27 11.37 -3.34
CA PHE A 238 1.94 10.10 -4.00
C PHE A 238 1.24 9.12 -3.06
N PHE A 239 1.61 9.07 -1.77
CA PHE A 239 0.87 8.29 -0.77
C PHE A 239 -0.57 8.79 -0.60
N ILE A 240 -0.77 10.09 -0.52
CA ILE A 240 -2.11 10.69 -0.45
C ILE A 240 -2.94 10.28 -1.67
N GLU A 241 -2.37 10.33 -2.87
CA GLU A 241 -3.06 9.87 -4.09
C GLU A 241 -3.41 8.37 -4.05
N LEU A 242 -2.54 7.54 -3.45
CA LEU A 242 -2.88 6.13 -3.21
C LEU A 242 -4.01 5.99 -2.20
N PHE A 243 -4.07 6.86 -1.19
CA PHE A 243 -5.09 6.83 -0.17
C PHE A 243 -6.45 7.35 -0.67
N ASP A 244 -6.53 8.18 -1.69
CA ASP A 244 -7.83 8.73 -2.10
C ASP A 244 -8.88 7.65 -2.49
N ASN A 245 -8.43 6.44 -2.83
CA ASN A 245 -9.27 5.30 -3.19
C ASN A 245 -9.74 4.41 -2.02
N GLN A 246 -9.48 4.77 -0.75
CA GLN A 246 -9.99 4.06 0.46
C GLN A 246 -9.69 2.55 0.53
N TRP A 247 -8.70 2.05 -0.19
CA TRP A 247 -8.37 0.62 -0.29
C TRP A 247 -8.03 -0.06 1.04
N TRP A 248 -7.70 0.70 2.09
CA TRP A 248 -7.36 0.14 3.40
C TRP A 248 -8.58 -0.18 4.28
N GLU A 249 -9.77 0.29 3.93
CA GLU A 249 -10.99 0.02 4.72
C GLU A 249 -11.39 -1.47 4.65
N ASN A 250 -10.85 -2.21 3.69
CA ASN A 250 -11.15 -3.62 3.48
C ASN A 250 -10.21 -4.58 4.24
N TYR A 251 -9.19 -4.09 4.97
CA TYR A 251 -8.31 -4.97 5.75
C TYR A 251 -8.94 -5.37 7.08
N ILE A 252 -8.56 -6.56 7.54
CA ILE A 252 -9.01 -7.13 8.81
C ILE A 252 -7.93 -6.86 9.88
N GLU A 253 -8.36 -6.50 11.08
CA GLU A 253 -7.60 -6.43 12.34
C GLU A 253 -6.12 -5.98 12.22
N ASP A 254 -5.17 -6.91 12.13
CA ASP A 254 -3.74 -6.61 12.15
C ASP A 254 -3.26 -5.86 10.90
N ASP A 255 -3.73 -6.25 9.72
CA ASP A 255 -3.39 -5.57 8.46
C ASP A 255 -3.98 -4.15 8.44
N ALA A 256 -5.16 -3.98 9.05
CA ALA A 256 -5.78 -2.66 9.21
C ALA A 256 -4.94 -1.76 10.12
N MET A 257 -4.35 -2.30 11.19
CA MET A 257 -3.45 -1.55 12.07
C MET A 257 -2.18 -1.09 11.34
N ILE A 258 -1.55 -1.95 10.56
CA ILE A 258 -0.35 -1.59 9.78
C ILE A 258 -0.69 -0.54 8.71
N ALA A 259 -1.81 -0.73 8.00
CA ALA A 259 -2.27 0.25 7.01
C ALA A 259 -2.51 1.61 7.68
N TRP A 260 -3.15 1.60 8.84
CA TRP A 260 -3.41 2.80 9.63
C TRP A 260 -2.13 3.49 10.12
N GLU A 261 -1.14 2.73 10.60
CA GLU A 261 0.17 3.28 10.97
C GLU A 261 0.81 4.02 9.78
N VAL A 262 0.79 3.42 8.60
CA VAL A 262 1.36 4.03 7.39
C VAL A 262 0.62 5.32 7.02
N ILE A 263 -0.72 5.31 7.06
CA ILE A 263 -1.53 6.50 6.76
C ILE A 263 -1.24 7.60 7.76
N ASN A 264 -1.40 7.32 9.06
CA ASN A 264 -1.23 8.29 10.13
C ASN A 264 0.18 8.91 10.13
N ASN A 265 1.21 8.08 9.97
CA ASN A 265 2.58 8.58 9.88
C ASN A 265 2.83 9.37 8.60
N THR A 266 2.22 9.01 7.46
CA THR A 266 2.32 9.81 6.23
C THR A 266 1.73 11.20 6.45
N LEU A 267 0.54 11.30 7.05
CA LEU A 267 -0.11 12.59 7.35
C LEU A 267 0.73 13.42 8.33
N HIS A 268 1.19 12.80 9.42
CA HIS A 268 2.05 13.44 10.40
C HIS A 268 3.35 13.97 9.78
N TYR A 269 4.03 13.16 8.98
CA TYR A 269 5.25 13.59 8.30
C TYR A 269 4.97 14.69 7.27
N LEU A 270 3.84 14.64 6.57
CA LEU A 270 3.47 15.70 5.64
C LEU A 270 3.27 17.04 6.37
N CYS A 271 2.60 17.08 7.52
CA CYS A 271 2.51 18.30 8.34
C CYS A 271 3.91 18.87 8.61
N ALA A 272 4.80 18.04 9.15
CA ALA A 272 6.17 18.46 9.49
C ALA A 272 6.98 18.90 8.26
N ILE A 273 6.81 18.23 7.12
CA ILE A 273 7.44 18.59 5.84
C ILE A 273 6.96 19.96 5.37
N LEU A 274 5.64 20.22 5.38
CA LEU A 274 5.07 21.49 4.97
C LEU A 274 5.53 22.63 5.88
N GLU A 275 5.57 22.42 7.19
CA GLU A 275 6.09 23.42 8.13
C GLU A 275 7.57 23.74 7.89
N LEU A 276 8.39 22.75 7.54
CA LEU A 276 9.80 23.00 7.18
C LEU A 276 9.91 23.76 5.86
N LEU A 277 9.12 23.38 4.85
CA LEU A 277 9.16 24.01 3.53
C LEU A 277 8.51 25.41 3.53
N SER A 278 7.63 25.72 4.48
CA SER A 278 7.04 27.05 4.68
C SER A 278 8.11 28.12 4.83
N LYS A 279 9.23 27.78 5.49
CA LYS A 279 10.35 28.67 5.80
C LYS A 279 11.28 28.91 4.61
N LEU A 280 11.06 28.21 3.49
CA LEU A 280 11.90 28.29 2.30
C LEU A 280 11.12 28.95 1.15
N PRO A 281 11.73 29.91 0.43
CA PRO A 281 11.11 30.50 -0.74
C PRO A 281 10.93 29.45 -1.86
N ASN A 282 9.77 29.47 -2.52
CA ASN A 282 9.47 28.79 -3.80
C ASN A 282 9.47 27.25 -3.85
N ASN A 283 9.32 26.53 -2.73
CA ASN A 283 9.33 25.05 -2.74
C ASN A 283 7.94 24.37 -2.83
N LEU A 284 6.85 25.12 -2.85
CA LEU A 284 5.48 24.57 -2.83
C LEU A 284 4.68 25.13 -4.00
N SER A 285 4.13 24.24 -4.83
CA SER A 285 3.24 24.63 -5.92
C SER A 285 1.81 24.80 -5.41
N PHE A 286 1.05 25.73 -6.00
CA PHE A 286 -0.36 25.90 -5.69
C PHE A 286 -1.15 24.59 -5.92
N SER A 287 -0.86 23.90 -7.03
CA SER A 287 -1.50 22.63 -7.37
C SER A 287 -1.29 21.55 -6.30
N ASP A 288 -0.09 21.44 -5.73
CA ASP A 288 0.18 20.48 -4.65
C ASP A 288 -0.54 20.87 -3.36
N LEU A 289 -0.57 22.16 -3.03
CA LEU A 289 -1.29 22.67 -1.85
C LEU A 289 -2.79 22.40 -1.96
N MET A 290 -3.41 22.72 -3.11
CA MET A 290 -4.83 22.45 -3.36
C MET A 290 -5.16 20.97 -3.35
N PHE A 291 -4.25 20.13 -3.86
CA PHE A 291 -4.43 18.68 -3.79
C PHE A 291 -4.47 18.17 -2.34
N ILE A 292 -3.55 18.64 -1.50
CA ILE A 292 -3.53 18.29 -0.06
C ILE A 292 -4.79 18.81 0.64
N LEU A 293 -5.20 20.04 0.37
CA LEU A 293 -6.38 20.65 0.98
C LEU A 293 -7.64 19.86 0.65
N ARG A 294 -7.88 19.55 -0.63
CA ARG A 294 -9.03 18.77 -1.08
C ARG A 294 -9.06 17.39 -0.45
N PHE A 295 -7.93 16.69 -0.46
CA PHE A 295 -7.83 15.39 0.18
C PHE A 295 -8.20 15.48 1.67
N ALA A 296 -7.59 16.41 2.42
CA ALA A 296 -7.83 16.54 3.84
C ALA A 296 -9.29 16.92 4.15
N CYS A 297 -9.88 17.87 3.42
CA CYS A 297 -11.29 18.26 3.57
C CYS A 297 -12.26 17.10 3.29
N ASN A 298 -12.08 16.41 2.15
CA ASN A 298 -12.94 15.31 1.75
C ASN A 298 -12.83 14.13 2.73
N HIS A 299 -11.61 13.78 3.12
CA HIS A 299 -11.38 12.63 4.00
C HIS A 299 -11.84 12.90 5.42
N LEU A 300 -11.63 14.12 5.92
CA LEU A 300 -12.14 14.54 7.23
C LEU A 300 -13.67 14.47 7.24
N GLN A 301 -14.34 14.97 6.21
CA GLN A 301 -15.79 14.89 6.08
C GLN A 301 -16.29 13.43 6.07
N LYS A 302 -15.69 12.56 5.25
CA LYS A 302 -16.04 11.13 5.22
C LYS A 302 -15.85 10.48 6.59
N THR A 303 -14.73 10.77 7.25
CA THR A 303 -14.43 10.25 8.60
C THR A 303 -15.49 10.69 9.61
N TYR A 304 -15.91 11.95 9.57
CA TYR A 304 -16.98 12.45 10.45
C TYR A 304 -18.33 11.79 10.14
N ILE A 305 -18.74 11.70 8.88
CA ILE A 305 -20.02 11.06 8.50
C ILE A 305 -20.07 9.59 8.94
N ASN A 306 -18.97 8.86 8.79
CA ASN A 306 -18.96 7.41 9.00
C ASN A 306 -18.69 6.99 10.45
N TYR A 307 -17.97 7.80 11.23
CA TYR A 307 -17.44 7.37 12.53
C TYR A 307 -17.78 8.29 13.72
N TRP A 308 -18.22 9.53 13.50
CA TRP A 308 -18.61 10.42 14.59
C TRP A 308 -20.13 10.39 14.86
N PRO A 309 -20.61 10.63 16.10
CA PRO A 309 -19.87 10.74 17.37
C PRO A 309 -19.75 9.42 18.14
N THR A 310 -20.48 8.38 17.72
CA THR A 310 -20.80 7.21 18.56
C THR A 310 -20.01 5.96 18.21
N SER A 311 -19.19 5.98 17.15
CA SER A 311 -18.40 4.79 16.80
C SER A 311 -17.27 4.60 17.82
N ILE A 312 -17.12 3.37 18.33
CA ILE A 312 -15.95 2.96 19.12
C ILE A 312 -14.65 3.24 18.34
N LEU A 313 -14.71 3.19 17.01
CA LEU A 313 -13.59 3.49 16.12
C LEU A 313 -13.20 4.98 16.11
N TYR A 314 -14.03 5.89 16.62
CA TYR A 314 -13.67 7.30 16.72
C TYR A 314 -12.40 7.51 17.56
N GLN A 315 -12.27 6.82 18.70
CA GLN A 315 -11.08 6.92 19.54
C GLN A 315 -9.82 6.43 18.81
N THR A 316 -9.96 5.42 17.97
CA THR A 316 -8.85 4.91 17.13
C THR A 316 -8.50 5.85 15.97
N ARG A 317 -9.44 6.69 15.51
CA ARG A 317 -9.26 7.63 14.38
C ARG A 317 -8.91 9.05 14.81
N LYS A 318 -8.88 9.36 16.11
CA LYS A 318 -8.61 10.69 16.65
C LYS A 318 -7.33 11.34 16.13
N ASN A 319 -6.24 10.58 16.01
CA ASN A 319 -4.96 11.09 15.50
C ASN A 319 -5.04 11.45 14.01
N GLU A 320 -5.76 10.65 13.22
CA GLU A 320 -5.96 10.90 11.80
C GLU A 320 -6.76 12.18 11.58
N ILE A 321 -7.86 12.36 12.34
CA ILE A 321 -8.68 13.58 12.35
C ILE A 321 -7.83 14.80 12.70
N SER A 322 -7.09 14.72 13.81
CA SER A 322 -6.23 15.83 14.27
C SER A 322 -5.14 16.17 13.25
N ASN A 323 -4.55 15.16 12.59
CA ASN A 323 -3.57 15.38 11.53
C ASN A 323 -4.21 16.04 10.30
N MET A 324 -5.43 15.67 9.91
CA MET A 324 -6.14 16.30 8.79
C MET A 324 -6.51 17.76 9.07
N GLU A 325 -7.03 18.05 10.26
CA GLU A 325 -7.31 19.42 10.70
C GLU A 325 -6.03 20.26 10.70
N SER A 326 -4.92 19.70 11.17
CA SER A 326 -3.60 20.33 11.12
C SER A 326 -3.15 20.59 9.68
N LEU A 327 -3.33 19.62 8.77
CA LEU A 327 -3.02 19.81 7.34
C LEU A 327 -3.85 20.92 6.72
N ILE A 328 -5.16 20.97 6.96
CA ILE A 328 -6.05 22.01 6.47
C ILE A 328 -5.54 23.38 6.95
N LEU A 329 -5.30 23.53 8.25
CA LEU A 329 -4.82 24.80 8.83
C LEU A 329 -3.47 25.22 8.23
N ILE A 330 -2.51 24.29 8.12
CA ILE A 330 -1.18 24.56 7.55
C ILE A 330 -1.33 25.01 6.10
N VAL A 331 -2.10 24.30 5.29
CA VAL A 331 -2.26 24.61 3.86
C VAL A 331 -2.99 25.94 3.66
N VAL A 332 -4.06 26.21 4.41
CA VAL A 332 -4.79 27.49 4.38
C VAL A 332 -3.86 28.65 4.73
N THR A 333 -3.05 28.49 5.78
CA THR A 333 -2.06 29.50 6.19
C THR A 333 -1.05 29.75 5.06
N LEU A 334 -0.49 28.67 4.48
CA LEU A 334 0.49 28.76 3.40
C LEU A 334 -0.06 29.42 2.13
N ILE A 335 -1.28 29.08 1.74
CA ILE A 335 -1.91 29.68 0.57
C ILE A 335 -2.12 31.17 0.81
N THR A 336 -2.58 31.55 2.00
CA THR A 336 -2.89 32.94 2.31
C THR A 336 -1.65 33.81 2.46
N GLU A 337 -0.61 33.32 3.14
CA GLU A 337 0.68 34.02 3.25
C GLU A 337 1.33 34.24 1.88
N LYS A 338 1.07 33.35 0.92
CA LYS A 338 1.64 33.40 -0.44
C LYS A 338 0.65 33.88 -1.50
N GLN A 339 -0.49 34.45 -1.11
CA GLN A 339 -1.56 34.84 -2.03
C GLN A 339 -1.08 35.78 -3.15
N ASN A 340 -0.11 36.65 -2.86
CA ASN A 340 0.45 37.61 -3.81
C ASN A 340 1.26 36.96 -4.95
N ILE A 341 1.60 35.67 -4.83
CA ILE A 341 2.38 34.92 -5.82
C ILE A 341 1.46 34.05 -6.70
N PHE A 342 0.21 33.82 -6.28
CA PHE A 342 -0.74 33.00 -7.00
C PHE A 342 -1.59 33.83 -7.97
N THR A 343 -2.15 33.16 -8.97
CA THR A 343 -3.03 33.82 -9.94
C THR A 343 -4.40 34.11 -9.32
N LEU A 344 -5.16 35.03 -9.91
CA LEU A 344 -6.54 35.28 -9.47
C LEU A 344 -7.41 34.01 -9.55
N SER A 345 -7.18 33.18 -10.57
CA SER A 345 -7.85 31.89 -10.73
C SER A 345 -7.54 30.93 -9.59
N ASP A 346 -6.29 30.86 -9.17
CA ASP A 346 -5.86 30.03 -8.03
C ASP A 346 -6.60 30.47 -6.75
N ILE A 347 -6.63 31.77 -6.47
CA ILE A 347 -7.32 32.30 -5.28
C ILE A 347 -8.82 32.00 -5.31
N GLN A 348 -9.47 32.10 -6.47
CA GLN A 348 -10.88 31.74 -6.62
C GLN A 348 -11.11 30.24 -6.39
N GLU A 349 -10.27 29.37 -6.93
CA GLU A 349 -10.35 27.92 -6.70
C GLU A 349 -10.20 27.57 -5.22
N PHE A 350 -9.25 28.22 -4.54
CA PHE A 350 -9.05 28.06 -3.09
C PHE A 350 -10.29 28.49 -2.28
N LYS A 351 -10.84 29.67 -2.56
CA LYS A 351 -12.06 30.17 -1.89
C LYS A 351 -13.25 29.25 -2.10
N GLN A 352 -13.46 28.74 -3.31
CA GLN A 352 -14.53 27.80 -3.62
C GLN A 352 -14.38 26.50 -2.82
N CYS A 353 -13.16 25.95 -2.76
CA CYS A 353 -12.87 24.74 -1.99
C CYS A 353 -13.19 24.91 -0.49
N LEU A 354 -12.78 26.02 0.11
CA LEU A 354 -13.06 26.31 1.51
C LEU A 354 -14.54 26.55 1.78
N SER A 355 -15.21 27.34 0.94
CA SER A 355 -16.64 27.63 1.07
C SER A 355 -17.46 26.35 1.01
N HIS A 356 -17.12 25.44 0.09
CA HIS A 356 -17.75 24.13 -0.02
C HIS A 356 -17.54 23.28 1.24
N HIS A 357 -16.31 23.24 1.77
CA HIS A 357 -16.01 22.50 2.99
C HIS A 357 -16.77 23.05 4.21
N VAL A 358 -16.79 24.37 4.41
CA VAL A 358 -17.52 25.02 5.51
C VAL A 358 -19.02 24.74 5.41
N PHE A 359 -19.60 24.87 4.21
CA PHE A 359 -21.01 24.58 3.96
C PHE A 359 -21.36 23.13 4.34
N LEU A 360 -20.54 22.17 3.92
CA LEU A 360 -20.76 20.75 4.20
C LEU A 360 -20.59 20.41 5.69
N CYS A 361 -19.60 21.00 6.37
CA CYS A 361 -19.44 20.83 7.81
C CYS A 361 -20.65 21.38 8.59
N GLY A 362 -21.17 22.56 8.20
CA GLY A 362 -22.34 23.17 8.83
C GLY A 362 -23.64 22.38 8.66
N HIS A 363 -23.82 21.67 7.54
CA HIS A 363 -24.99 20.81 7.31
C HIS A 363 -24.87 19.43 7.96
N SER A 364 -23.65 18.88 8.03
CA SER A 364 -23.43 17.52 8.51
C SER A 364 -23.40 17.44 10.04
N ASN A 365 -22.96 18.50 10.73
CA ASN A 365 -22.94 18.56 12.19
C ASN A 365 -22.73 20.00 12.72
N PRO A 366 -23.72 20.63 13.38
CA PRO A 366 -23.60 21.98 13.94
C PRO A 366 -22.44 22.15 14.93
N CYS A 367 -22.08 21.10 15.69
CA CYS A 367 -20.98 21.14 16.67
C CYS A 367 -19.58 21.19 16.03
N LEU A 368 -19.45 20.84 14.74
CA LEU A 368 -18.19 20.96 14.00
C LEU A 368 -17.90 22.42 13.62
N CYS A 369 -18.94 23.22 13.34
CA CYS A 369 -18.80 24.67 13.21
C CYS A 369 -18.29 25.30 14.52
N ASP A 370 -18.75 24.82 15.67
CA ASP A 370 -18.28 25.30 16.98
C ASP A 370 -16.78 25.00 17.22
N GLN A 371 -16.23 23.91 16.67
CA GLN A 371 -14.79 23.63 16.75
C GLN A 371 -13.96 24.55 15.84
N PHE A 372 -14.48 24.92 14.66
CA PHE A 372 -13.87 25.98 13.85
C PHE A 372 -13.94 27.35 14.55
N HIS A 373 -14.99 27.60 15.34
CA HIS A 373 -15.09 28.78 16.21
C HIS A 373 -14.20 28.69 17.47
N HIS A 374 -13.84 27.50 17.94
CA HIS A 374 -12.98 27.24 19.11
C HIS A 374 -11.48 27.12 18.81
N TYR A 375 -10.99 27.55 17.65
CA TYR A 375 -9.55 27.79 17.39
C TYR A 375 -9.00 29.02 18.17
N GLY A 376 -9.23 29.06 19.48
CA GLY A 376 -8.54 29.92 20.45
C GLY A 376 -8.64 29.33 21.86
N PRO A 377 -7.82 29.72 22.85
CA PRO A 377 -6.46 30.24 22.83
C PRO A 377 -5.53 29.25 23.57
N SER A 378 -4.71 28.46 22.86
CA SER A 378 -3.65 27.67 23.52
C SER A 378 -2.29 27.79 22.81
N ASN A 379 -2.20 28.59 21.75
CA ASN A 379 -0.92 28.93 21.13
C ASN A 379 -0.92 30.39 20.61
N PRO A 380 -0.29 31.35 21.31
CA PRO A 380 -0.38 32.78 21.02
C PRO A 380 0.44 33.23 19.79
N ARG A 381 0.73 32.35 18.82
CA ARG A 381 1.60 32.65 17.67
C ARG A 381 1.00 32.44 16.28
N LYS A 382 -0.29 32.10 16.15
CA LYS A 382 -0.96 32.05 14.83
C LYS A 382 -2.38 32.60 14.95
N SER A 383 -2.68 33.67 14.22
CA SER A 383 -3.91 34.47 14.38
C SER A 383 -5.16 33.75 13.83
N PRO A 384 -6.21 33.57 14.65
CA PRO A 384 -7.52 33.02 14.24
C PRO A 384 -8.31 33.93 13.28
N GLU A 385 -7.97 35.22 13.21
CA GLU A 385 -8.64 36.23 12.37
C GLU A 385 -8.55 35.92 10.87
N LEU A 386 -7.54 35.16 10.44
CA LEU A 386 -7.28 34.87 9.03
C LEU A 386 -8.32 33.91 8.42
N VAL A 387 -8.79 32.91 9.18
CA VAL A 387 -9.82 31.96 8.70
C VAL A 387 -11.19 32.64 8.63
N PHE A 388 -11.51 33.49 9.61
CA PHE A 388 -12.75 34.26 9.62
C PHE A 388 -12.79 35.33 8.52
N GLN A 389 -11.67 36.01 8.24
CA GLN A 389 -11.59 36.98 7.15
C GLN A 389 -11.66 36.33 5.75
N LEU A 390 -11.23 35.08 5.59
CA LEU A 390 -11.30 34.34 4.32
C LEU A 390 -12.68 33.76 4.00
N VAL A 391 -13.54 33.55 5.00
CA VAL A 391 -14.92 33.07 4.81
C VAL A 391 -15.90 34.24 4.58
N ILE A 392 -15.53 35.46 4.99
CA ILE A 392 -16.36 36.67 4.87
C ILE A 392 -16.09 37.47 3.58
N PHE A 393 -15.07 37.11 2.78
CA PHE A 393 -14.76 37.72 1.46
C PHE A 393 -14.59 36.69 0.36
#